data_AF-A0A519QST4-F1
#
_entry.id   AF-A0A519QST4-F1
#
_cell.length_a   1.000
_cell.length_b   1.000
_cell.length_c   1.000
_cell.angle_alpha   90.00
_cell.angle_beta   90.00
_cell.angle_gamma   90.00
#
_symmetry.space_group_name_H-M   'P 1'
#
loop_
_entity.id
_entity.type
_entity.pdbx_description
1 polymer ?
#
loop_
_entity_poly.entity_id
_entity_poly.type
_entity_poly.pdbx_seq_one_letter_code
_entity_poly.pdbx_strand_id
1 'polypeptide(L)'
;TITFPRVKGIFRNAGYREQIATLLALICTESPREVMKLKDKMYYVAVAERCLPQGAPTSPALSNIVSLHMDRRLQGLAESNGWRYTRYADDLSLSFPENKNSPEVGYMLGAIRRIVEDECFEVNTKKTWVSRKGGKQEITGITVNGKAKPRVSRELKRKLRAITHNLKNGKELHEGETIHQIIGYASYVAMVEKELGKQFIKDLTPFLNKPEQK
;
A
#
# COMPACT_ATOMS: atom_id res chain seq x y z
N THR A 1 -12.11 11.48 -0.02
CA THR A 1 -11.90 11.30 1.44
C THR A 1 -13.00 10.45 2.05
N ILE A 2 -12.70 9.68 3.10
CA ILE A 2 -13.72 8.88 3.81
C ILE A 2 -14.20 9.67 5.03
N THR A 3 -15.38 10.27 4.92
CA THR A 3 -15.95 11.21 5.88
C THR A 3 -16.84 10.53 6.91
N PHE A 4 -17.16 11.24 7.99
CA PHE A 4 -18.08 10.79 9.04
C PHE A 4 -19.41 10.19 8.52
N PRO A 5 -20.14 10.81 7.56
CA PRO A 5 -21.37 10.23 7.03
C PRO A 5 -21.17 8.85 6.38
N ARG A 6 -20.04 8.65 5.67
CA ARG A 6 -19.72 7.35 5.04
C ARG A 6 -19.46 6.29 6.10
N VAL A 7 -18.68 6.62 7.14
CA VAL A 7 -18.39 5.70 8.24
C VAL A 7 -19.66 5.35 9.03
N LYS A 8 -20.52 6.34 9.30
CA LYS A 8 -21.84 6.10 9.91
C LYS A 8 -22.68 5.16 9.04
N GLY A 9 -22.69 5.37 7.72
CA GLY A 9 -23.37 4.51 6.76
C GLY A 9 -22.93 3.05 6.82
N ILE A 10 -21.64 2.79 7.01
CA ILE A 10 -21.11 1.42 7.23
C ILE A 10 -21.77 0.77 8.45
N PHE A 11 -21.77 1.45 9.59
CA PHE A 11 -22.37 0.91 10.82
C PHE A 11 -23.89 0.74 10.69
N ARG A 12 -24.58 1.67 10.01
CA ARG A 12 -26.02 1.50 9.71
C ARG A 12 -26.28 0.26 8.86
N ASN A 13 -25.49 0.05 7.81
CA ASN A 13 -25.59 -1.13 6.95
C ASN A 13 -25.22 -2.43 7.68
N ALA A 14 -24.37 -2.35 8.70
CA ALA A 14 -24.06 -3.48 9.58
C ALA A 14 -25.17 -3.78 10.62
N GLY A 15 -26.27 -3.01 10.63
CA GLY A 15 -27.44 -3.25 11.49
C GLY A 15 -27.50 -2.42 12.78
N TYR A 16 -26.53 -1.54 13.04
CA TYR A 16 -26.57 -0.67 14.23
C TYR A 16 -27.66 0.40 14.09
N ARG A 17 -28.35 0.72 15.19
CA ARG A 17 -29.31 1.83 15.26
C ARG A 17 -28.61 3.19 15.06
N GLU A 18 -29.37 4.22 14.68
CA GLU A 18 -28.86 5.55 14.32
C GLU A 18 -27.92 6.15 15.38
N GLN A 19 -28.32 6.08 16.65
CA GLN A 19 -27.56 6.64 17.77
C GLN A 19 -26.23 5.91 17.95
N ILE A 20 -26.24 4.57 17.86
CA ILE A 20 -25.03 3.76 18.03
C ILE A 20 -24.09 3.92 16.84
N ALA A 21 -24.62 3.91 15.61
CA ALA A 21 -23.82 4.15 14.40
C ALA A 21 -23.16 5.54 14.43
N THR A 22 -23.86 6.55 14.95
CA THR A 22 -23.32 7.90 15.16
C THR A 22 -22.16 7.89 16.16
N LEU A 23 -22.33 7.27 17.33
CA LEU A 23 -21.27 7.19 18.34
C LEU A 23 -20.03 6.45 17.82
N LEU A 24 -20.22 5.31 17.15
CA LEU A 24 -19.12 4.55 16.55
C LEU A 24 -18.39 5.35 15.47
N ALA A 25 -19.13 6.03 14.59
CA ALA A 25 -18.53 6.88 13.57
C ALA A 25 -17.78 8.08 14.17
N LEU A 26 -18.25 8.66 15.28
CA LEU A 26 -17.56 9.74 15.98
C LEU A 26 -16.21 9.28 16.56
N ILE A 27 -16.14 8.06 17.10
CA ILE A 27 -14.90 7.47 17.64
C ILE A 27 -13.92 7.10 16.52
N CYS A 28 -14.43 6.67 15.37
CA CYS A 28 -13.60 6.27 14.22
C CYS A 28 -13.16 7.43 13.32
N THR A 29 -13.68 8.65 13.52
CA THR A 29 -13.35 9.81 12.68
C THR A 29 -12.92 11.01 13.49
N GLU A 30 -11.96 11.75 12.94
CA GLU A 30 -11.38 12.92 13.58
C GLU A 30 -11.33 14.06 12.57
N SER A 31 -11.54 15.29 13.04
CA SER A 31 -11.27 16.49 12.24
C SER A 31 -9.81 16.89 12.40
N PRO A 32 -9.07 17.19 11.31
CA PRO A 32 -7.75 17.79 11.45
C PRO A 32 -7.87 19.13 12.19
N ARG A 33 -6.90 19.40 13.07
CA ARG A 33 -6.89 20.59 13.92
C ARG A 33 -5.56 21.32 13.80
N GLU A 34 -5.64 22.64 13.74
CA GLU A 34 -4.48 23.52 13.85
C GLU A 34 -4.41 24.13 15.24
N VAL A 35 -3.18 24.33 15.70
CA VAL A 35 -2.91 24.91 17.00
C VAL A 35 -2.74 26.42 16.85
N MET A 36 -3.60 27.19 17.52
CA MET A 36 -3.58 28.65 17.48
C MET A 36 -3.35 29.22 18.88
N LYS A 37 -2.45 30.20 19.00
CA LYS A 37 -2.23 30.92 20.27
C LYS A 37 -2.95 32.26 20.23
N LEU A 38 -3.88 32.50 21.16
CA LEU A 38 -4.57 33.77 21.33
C LEU A 38 -4.47 34.23 22.78
N LYS A 39 -3.88 35.41 23.02
CA LYS A 39 -3.73 36.03 24.36
C LYS A 39 -3.24 35.03 25.41
N ASP A 40 -2.14 34.34 25.09
CA ASP A 40 -1.48 33.32 25.93
C ASP A 40 -2.26 32.02 26.21
N LYS A 41 -3.38 31.78 25.51
CA LYS A 41 -4.08 30.48 25.51
C LYS A 41 -3.92 29.76 24.18
N MET A 42 -3.73 28.44 24.27
CA MET A 42 -3.67 27.55 23.12
C MET A 42 -5.07 27.03 22.79
N TYR A 43 -5.42 27.06 21.51
CA TYR A 43 -6.68 26.58 20.96
C TYR A 43 -6.38 25.54 19.88
N TYR A 44 -7.23 24.51 19.79
CA TYR A 44 -7.16 23.48 18.75
C TYR A 44 -8.38 23.60 17.86
N VAL A 45 -8.24 24.33 16.76
CA VAL A 45 -9.35 24.71 15.89
C VAL A 45 -9.48 23.67 14.79
N ALA A 46 -10.70 23.14 14.58
CA ALA A 46 -10.98 22.23 13.48
C ALA A 46 -10.93 23.00 12.15
N VAL A 47 -10.14 22.50 11.20
CA VAL A 47 -9.91 23.16 9.90
C VAL A 47 -10.53 22.42 8.71
N ALA A 48 -11.05 21.21 8.94
CA ALA A 48 -11.80 20.46 7.94
C ALA A 48 -12.82 19.49 8.57
N GLU A 49 -13.65 18.88 7.73
CA GLU A 49 -14.60 17.85 8.11
C GLU A 49 -13.93 16.62 8.75
N ARG A 50 -14.69 15.88 9.56
CA ARG A 50 -14.22 14.62 10.16
C ARG A 50 -14.03 13.55 9.09
N CYS A 51 -12.88 12.89 9.13
CA CYS A 51 -12.56 11.78 8.25
C CYS A 51 -11.83 10.66 9.00
N LEU A 52 -11.60 9.52 8.34
CA LEU A 52 -10.75 8.47 8.90
C LEU A 52 -9.33 9.03 9.12
N PRO A 53 -8.82 9.07 10.36
CA PRO A 53 -7.48 9.56 10.63
C PRO A 53 -6.43 8.52 10.22
N GLN A 54 -5.26 9.01 9.80
CA GLN A 54 -4.09 8.16 9.56
C GLN A 54 -3.56 7.64 10.90
N GLY A 55 -3.26 6.33 10.97
CA GLY A 55 -2.72 5.68 12.17
C GLY A 55 -3.78 5.13 13.13
N ALA A 56 -5.07 5.46 12.98
CA ALA A 56 -6.09 4.81 13.81
C ALA A 56 -6.27 3.34 13.41
N PRO A 57 -6.37 2.42 14.39
CA PRO A 57 -6.44 0.98 14.14
C PRO A 57 -7.71 0.56 13.37
N THR A 58 -8.78 1.36 13.46
CA THR A 58 -10.04 1.11 12.74
C THR A 58 -10.00 1.54 11.28
N SER A 59 -9.14 2.51 10.94
CA SER A 59 -9.12 3.13 9.61
C SER A 59 -8.86 2.14 8.46
N PRO A 60 -7.90 1.19 8.55
CA PRO A 60 -7.65 0.24 7.46
C PRO A 60 -8.84 -0.68 7.14
N ALA A 61 -9.55 -1.13 8.17
CA ALA A 61 -10.72 -1.99 7.98
C ALA A 61 -11.88 -1.20 7.36
N LEU A 62 -12.15 0.00 7.88
CA LEU A 62 -13.23 0.85 7.39
C LEU A 62 -12.97 1.32 5.95
N SER A 63 -11.73 1.68 5.61
CA SER A 63 -11.40 2.07 4.23
C SER A 63 -11.63 0.94 3.24
N ASN A 64 -11.26 -0.29 3.61
CA ASN A 64 -11.53 -1.46 2.78
C ASN A 64 -13.02 -1.72 2.58
N ILE A 65 -13.83 -1.59 3.64
CA ILE A 65 -15.29 -1.76 3.55
C ILE A 65 -15.90 -0.73 2.60
N VAL A 66 -15.48 0.54 2.72
CA VAL A 66 -15.98 1.61 1.84
C VAL A 66 -15.64 1.35 0.37
N SER A 67 -14.48 0.77 0.09
CA SER A 67 -14.04 0.46 -1.27
C SER A 67 -14.70 -0.77 -1.89
N LEU A 68 -15.48 -1.57 -1.15
CA LEU A 68 -16.04 -2.82 -1.67
C LEU A 68 -16.91 -2.65 -2.92
N HIS A 69 -17.72 -1.61 -2.98
CA HIS A 69 -18.59 -1.37 -4.13
C HIS A 69 -17.78 -0.93 -5.37
N MET A 70 -16.82 -0.02 -5.18
CA MET A 70 -15.82 0.35 -6.18
C MET A 70 -15.08 -0.89 -6.71
N ASP A 71 -14.58 -1.73 -5.81
CA ASP A 71 -13.81 -2.95 -6.15
C ASP A 71 -14.65 -3.90 -7.01
N ARG A 72 -15.94 -4.10 -6.70
CA ARG A 72 -16.84 -4.93 -7.52
C ARG A 72 -17.04 -4.36 -8.93
N ARG A 73 -17.23 -3.04 -9.05
CA ARG A 73 -17.41 -2.37 -10.35
C ARG A 73 -16.14 -2.43 -11.19
N LEU A 74 -14.99 -2.17 -10.58
CA LEU A 74 -13.69 -2.25 -11.26
C LEU A 74 -13.35 -3.69 -11.67
N GLN A 75 -13.66 -4.67 -10.82
CA GLN A 75 -13.51 -6.08 -11.16
C GLN A 75 -14.38 -6.47 -12.36
N GLY A 76 -15.67 -6.11 -12.36
CA GLY A 76 -16.57 -6.37 -13.49
C GLY A 76 -16.16 -5.66 -14.78
N LEU A 77 -15.66 -4.42 -14.68
CA LEU A 77 -15.08 -3.70 -15.83
C LEU A 77 -13.85 -4.45 -16.37
N ALA A 78 -12.97 -4.92 -15.49
CA ALA A 78 -11.78 -5.64 -15.90
C ALA A 78 -12.14 -6.97 -16.59
N GLU A 79 -13.00 -7.78 -15.96
CA GLU A 79 -13.42 -9.08 -16.47
C GLU A 79 -14.11 -8.99 -17.83
N SER A 80 -15.08 -8.06 -17.98
CA SER A 80 -15.79 -7.85 -19.25
C SER A 80 -14.87 -7.46 -20.41
N ASN A 81 -13.70 -6.88 -20.10
CA ASN A 81 -12.70 -6.50 -21.09
C ASN A 81 -11.55 -7.50 -21.20
N GLY A 82 -11.54 -8.60 -20.44
CA GLY A 82 -10.45 -9.57 -20.39
C GLY A 82 -9.17 -9.03 -19.73
N TRP A 83 -9.30 -8.10 -18.79
CA TRP A 83 -8.25 -7.57 -17.93
C TRP A 83 -8.32 -8.22 -16.54
N ARG A 84 -7.29 -8.00 -15.73
CA ARG A 84 -7.22 -8.42 -14.32
C ARG A 84 -7.02 -7.19 -13.46
N TYR A 85 -7.85 -7.07 -12.42
CA TYR A 85 -7.78 -6.01 -11.42
C TYR A 85 -7.18 -6.55 -10.12
N THR A 86 -6.31 -5.77 -9.48
CA THR A 86 -5.85 -6.01 -8.12
C THR A 86 -5.72 -4.68 -7.38
N ARG A 87 -6.11 -4.67 -6.10
CA ARG A 87 -5.96 -3.52 -5.21
C ARG A 87 -5.09 -3.85 -4.01
N TYR A 88 -4.20 -2.93 -3.62
CA TYR A 88 -3.48 -2.96 -2.36
C TYR A 88 -3.59 -1.59 -1.70
N ALA A 89 -4.34 -1.49 -0.60
CA ALA A 89 -4.74 -0.20 -0.03
C ALA A 89 -5.35 0.72 -1.12
N ASP A 90 -4.82 1.92 -1.33
CA ASP A 90 -5.27 2.85 -2.38
C ASP A 90 -4.66 2.59 -3.77
N ASP A 91 -3.64 1.73 -3.87
CA ASP A 91 -3.00 1.39 -5.14
C ASP A 91 -3.87 0.43 -5.95
N LEU A 92 -4.31 0.89 -7.12
CA LEU A 92 -5.05 0.10 -8.10
C LEU A 92 -4.11 -0.35 -9.22
N SER A 93 -4.13 -1.63 -9.56
CA SER A 93 -3.38 -2.19 -10.68
C SER A 93 -4.30 -2.95 -11.62
N LEU A 94 -4.23 -2.62 -12.90
CA LEU A 94 -4.91 -3.36 -13.94
C LEU A 94 -3.89 -3.89 -14.96
N SER A 95 -4.06 -5.15 -15.34
CA SER A 95 -3.18 -5.82 -16.31
C SER A 95 -4.01 -6.55 -17.36
N PHE A 96 -3.43 -6.77 -18.53
CA PHE A 96 -4.08 -7.48 -19.63
C PHE A 96 -3.11 -8.49 -20.26
N PRO A 97 -3.61 -9.57 -20.90
CA PRO A 97 -2.79 -10.57 -21.54
C PRO A 97 -1.88 -10.02 -22.65
N GLU A 98 -0.69 -10.59 -22.79
CA GLU A 98 0.33 -10.17 -23.77
C GLU A 98 -0.15 -10.27 -25.22
N ASN A 99 -1.06 -11.22 -25.52
CA ASN A 99 -1.60 -11.43 -26.87
C ASN A 99 -2.75 -10.48 -27.25
N LYS A 100 -3.09 -9.51 -26.39
CA LYS A 100 -4.09 -8.49 -26.71
C LYS A 100 -3.44 -7.41 -27.57
N ASN A 101 -3.65 -7.50 -28.89
CA ASN A 101 -2.99 -6.63 -29.89
C ASN A 101 -3.40 -5.16 -29.82
N SER A 102 -4.62 -4.86 -29.34
CA SER A 102 -5.15 -3.50 -29.17
C SER A 102 -5.84 -3.37 -27.81
N PRO A 103 -5.09 -3.20 -26.71
CA PRO A 103 -5.70 -2.89 -25.43
C PRO A 103 -6.28 -1.48 -25.51
N GLU A 104 -7.59 -1.33 -25.30
CA GLU A 104 -8.28 -0.04 -25.28
C GLU A 104 -7.95 0.75 -24.00
N VAL A 105 -6.66 1.05 -23.80
CA VAL A 105 -6.13 1.68 -22.58
C VAL A 105 -6.82 3.01 -22.29
N GLY A 106 -7.07 3.83 -23.31
CA GLY A 106 -7.75 5.11 -23.15
C GLY A 106 -9.19 4.96 -22.63
N TYR A 107 -9.94 4.01 -23.19
CA TYR A 107 -11.28 3.67 -22.71
C TYR A 107 -11.23 3.19 -21.26
N MET A 108 -10.32 2.26 -20.95
CA MET A 108 -10.16 1.73 -19.59
C MET A 108 -9.84 2.84 -18.58
N LEU A 109 -8.89 3.74 -18.89
CA LEU A 109 -8.57 4.87 -18.01
C LEU A 109 -9.77 5.77 -17.76
N GLY A 110 -10.56 6.08 -18.80
CA GLY A 110 -11.77 6.88 -18.66
C GLY A 110 -12.85 6.17 -17.82
N ALA A 111 -13.07 4.89 -18.05
CA ALA A 111 -14.05 4.10 -17.32
C ALA A 111 -13.66 3.91 -15.83
N ILE A 112 -12.38 3.62 -15.54
CA ILE A 112 -11.85 3.54 -14.18
C ILE A 112 -12.04 4.87 -13.46
N ARG A 113 -11.63 5.98 -14.10
CA ARG A 113 -11.77 7.31 -13.51
C ARG A 113 -13.22 7.59 -13.14
N ARG A 114 -14.16 7.32 -14.04
CA ARG A 114 -15.60 7.49 -13.78
C ARG A 114 -16.08 6.66 -12.60
N ILE A 115 -15.71 5.38 -12.54
CA ILE A 115 -16.08 4.51 -11.41
C ILE A 115 -15.52 5.07 -10.10
N VAL A 116 -14.25 5.50 -10.07
CA VAL A 116 -13.62 6.06 -8.87
C VAL A 116 -14.32 7.34 -8.41
N GLU A 117 -14.65 8.23 -9.34
CA GLU A 117 -15.36 9.50 -9.07
C GLU A 117 -16.79 9.26 -8.57
N ASP A 118 -17.52 8.30 -9.17
CA ASP A 118 -18.87 7.89 -8.72
C ASP A 118 -18.85 7.37 -7.27
N GLU A 119 -17.73 6.82 -6.81
CA GLU A 119 -17.53 6.31 -5.44
C GLU A 119 -16.96 7.39 -4.49
N CYS A 120 -17.01 8.66 -4.91
CA CYS A 120 -16.53 9.84 -4.19
C CYS A 120 -15.04 9.77 -3.83
N PHE A 121 -14.24 9.19 -4.73
CA PHE A 121 -12.78 9.20 -4.68
C PHE A 121 -12.23 9.98 -5.88
N GLU A 122 -10.94 10.32 -5.81
CA GLU A 122 -10.24 11.03 -6.88
C GLU A 122 -9.03 10.23 -7.31
N VAL A 123 -8.81 10.12 -8.61
CA VAL A 123 -7.62 9.48 -9.17
C VAL A 123 -6.44 10.44 -9.11
N ASN A 124 -5.33 10.01 -8.52
CA ASN A 124 -4.09 10.79 -8.56
C ASN A 124 -3.44 10.67 -9.95
N THR A 125 -3.71 11.64 -10.82
CA THR A 125 -3.20 11.67 -12.20
C THR A 125 -1.68 11.72 -12.28
N LYS A 126 -1.00 12.36 -11.32
CA LYS A 126 0.48 12.42 -11.26
C LYS A 126 1.11 11.05 -10.99
N LYS A 127 0.40 10.18 -10.25
CA LYS A 127 0.83 8.81 -9.96
C LYS A 127 0.23 7.78 -10.93
N THR A 128 -0.63 8.20 -11.85
CA THR A 128 -1.27 7.33 -12.83
C THR A 128 -0.36 7.19 -14.04
N TRP A 129 0.01 5.96 -14.39
CA TRP A 129 0.91 5.69 -15.50
C TRP A 129 0.57 4.35 -16.15
N VAL A 130 1.01 4.17 -17.40
CA VAL A 130 0.77 2.93 -18.17
C VAL A 130 2.11 2.29 -18.49
N SER A 131 2.32 1.06 -18.02
CA SER A 131 3.49 0.27 -18.39
C SER A 131 3.29 -0.42 -19.73
N ARG A 132 4.31 -0.36 -20.59
CA ARG A 132 4.38 -1.19 -21.80
C ARG A 132 5.48 -2.23 -21.68
N LYS A 133 5.40 -3.26 -22.53
CA LYS A 133 6.45 -4.26 -22.70
C LYS A 133 7.78 -3.60 -23.08
N GLY A 134 8.89 -4.15 -22.60
CA GLY A 134 10.25 -3.61 -22.82
C GLY A 134 10.73 -2.68 -21.71
N GLY A 135 9.82 -2.09 -20.92
CA GLY A 135 10.15 -1.31 -19.72
C GLY A 135 10.19 -2.13 -18.44
N LYS A 136 10.62 -1.48 -17.35
CA LYS A 136 10.48 -2.01 -15.98
C LYS A 136 9.02 -1.84 -15.54
N GLN A 137 8.36 -2.93 -15.23
CA GLN A 137 7.01 -3.01 -14.67
C GLN A 137 7.15 -3.40 -13.21
N GLU A 138 6.77 -2.48 -12.32
CA GLU A 138 6.85 -2.66 -10.88
C GLU A 138 5.49 -2.37 -10.26
N ILE A 139 5.03 -3.27 -9.39
CA ILE A 139 3.80 -3.13 -8.61
C ILE A 139 4.22 -3.31 -7.15
N THR A 140 3.93 -2.30 -6.30
CA THR A 140 4.18 -2.33 -4.85
C THR A 140 5.59 -2.81 -4.44
N GLY A 141 6.63 -2.39 -5.17
CA GLY A 141 8.02 -2.77 -4.90
C GLY A 141 8.48 -4.09 -5.54
N ILE A 142 7.60 -4.81 -6.22
CA ILE A 142 7.86 -6.11 -6.85
C ILE A 142 7.88 -5.95 -8.36
N THR A 143 8.95 -6.44 -9.00
CA THR A 143 9.09 -6.44 -10.46
C THR A 143 8.30 -7.60 -11.06
N VAL A 144 7.40 -7.29 -12.00
CA VAL A 144 6.44 -8.23 -12.62
C VAL A 144 6.60 -8.39 -14.14
N ASN A 145 7.79 -8.10 -14.67
CA ASN A 145 8.06 -8.13 -16.12
C ASN A 145 7.81 -9.50 -16.79
N GLY A 146 6.93 -9.50 -17.78
CA GLY A 146 6.74 -10.58 -18.75
C GLY A 146 6.23 -11.89 -18.12
N LYS A 147 6.69 -13.03 -18.66
CA LYS A 147 6.29 -14.38 -18.19
C LYS A 147 7.06 -14.87 -16.97
N ALA A 148 8.01 -14.07 -16.46
CA ALA A 148 8.85 -14.51 -15.38
C ALA A 148 8.13 -14.34 -14.03
N LYS A 149 8.52 -15.16 -13.05
CA LYS A 149 7.99 -15.06 -11.69
C LYS A 149 8.24 -13.65 -11.10
N PRO A 150 7.36 -13.16 -10.20
CA PRO A 150 7.61 -11.92 -9.47
C PRO A 150 8.97 -11.95 -8.75
N ARG A 151 9.66 -10.81 -8.72
CA ARG A 151 11.01 -10.68 -8.14
C ARG A 151 11.13 -9.40 -7.36
N VAL A 152 12.00 -9.40 -6.35
CA VAL A 152 12.41 -8.15 -5.71
C VAL A 152 13.34 -7.35 -6.63
N SER A 153 13.51 -6.06 -6.33
CA SER A 153 14.36 -5.17 -7.11
C SER A 153 15.82 -5.66 -7.14
N ARG A 154 16.51 -5.46 -8.26
CA ARG A 154 17.95 -5.77 -8.38
C ARG A 154 18.79 -5.00 -7.38
N GLU A 155 18.38 -3.79 -7.05
CA GLU A 155 19.01 -2.93 -6.07
C GLU A 155 19.00 -3.54 -4.68
N LEU A 156 17.84 -4.03 -4.21
CA LEU A 156 17.73 -4.70 -2.92
C LEU A 156 18.62 -5.95 -2.85
N LYS A 157 18.63 -6.77 -3.91
CA LYS A 157 19.51 -7.95 -3.98
C LYS A 157 20.98 -7.57 -3.91
N ARG A 158 21.39 -6.50 -4.62
CA ARG A 158 22.77 -6.02 -4.60
C ARG A 158 23.15 -5.48 -3.22
N LYS A 159 22.26 -4.72 -2.57
CA LYS A 159 22.45 -4.24 -1.19
C LYS A 159 22.66 -5.40 -0.23
N LEU A 160 21.76 -6.41 -0.24
CA LEU A 160 21.88 -7.58 0.63
C LEU A 160 23.17 -8.36 0.38
N ARG A 161 23.54 -8.61 -0.88
CA ARG A 161 24.81 -9.29 -1.21
C ARG A 161 26.02 -8.54 -0.68
N ALA A 162 26.05 -7.22 -0.85
CA ALA A 162 27.14 -6.38 -0.37
C ALA A 162 27.26 -6.42 1.16
N ILE A 163 26.13 -6.27 1.86
CA ILE A 163 26.09 -6.33 3.33
C ILE A 163 26.53 -7.70 3.84
N THR A 164 25.96 -8.79 3.30
CA THR A 164 26.34 -10.16 3.68
C THR A 164 27.83 -10.41 3.43
N HIS A 165 28.37 -9.95 2.30
CA HIS A 165 29.80 -10.08 1.99
C HIS A 165 30.67 -9.27 2.97
N ASN A 166 30.29 -8.03 3.28
CA ASN A 166 31.03 -7.19 4.23
C ASN A 166 31.05 -7.82 5.63
N LEU A 167 29.92 -8.31 6.13
CA LEU A 167 29.82 -9.01 7.41
C LEU A 167 30.67 -10.28 7.45
N LYS A 168 30.67 -11.08 6.38
CA LYS A 168 31.52 -12.28 6.26
C LYS A 168 33.02 -11.95 6.30
N ASN A 169 33.41 -10.76 5.82
CA ASN A 169 34.78 -10.27 5.89
C ASN A 169 35.09 -9.48 7.19
N GLY A 170 34.20 -9.53 8.19
CA GLY A 170 34.42 -8.90 9.48
C GLY A 170 34.21 -7.38 9.51
N LYS A 171 33.64 -6.78 8.46
CA LYS A 171 33.23 -5.38 8.49
C LYS A 171 31.93 -5.23 9.26
N GLU A 172 31.79 -4.09 9.92
CA GLU A 172 30.59 -3.72 10.65
C GLU A 172 29.48 -3.21 9.72
N LEU A 173 28.25 -3.16 10.26
CA LEU A 173 27.12 -2.52 9.60
C LEU A 173 27.31 -1.00 9.56
N HIS A 174 26.60 -0.34 8.65
CA HIS A 174 26.56 1.12 8.67
C HIS A 174 25.81 1.63 9.91
N GLU A 175 26.16 2.83 10.35
CA GLU A 175 25.52 3.49 11.48
C GLU A 175 23.99 3.55 11.27
N GLY A 176 23.24 3.07 12.27
CA GLY A 176 21.77 2.97 12.22
C GLY A 176 21.19 1.72 11.55
N GLU A 177 22.01 0.88 10.91
CA GLU A 177 21.57 -0.42 10.40
C GLU A 177 21.74 -1.51 11.47
N THR A 178 20.71 -2.31 11.70
CA THR A 178 20.76 -3.45 12.62
C THR A 178 20.66 -4.78 11.88
N ILE A 179 21.29 -5.83 12.42
CA ILE A 179 21.22 -7.17 11.82
C ILE A 179 19.76 -7.67 11.68
N HIS A 180 18.90 -7.30 12.63
CA HIS A 180 17.47 -7.60 12.60
C HIS A 180 16.76 -6.95 11.40
N GLN A 181 17.09 -5.69 11.07
CA GLN A 181 16.57 -5.02 9.88
C GLN A 181 17.04 -5.73 8.60
N ILE A 182 18.32 -6.12 8.52
CA ILE A 182 18.86 -6.81 7.33
C ILE A 182 18.19 -8.18 7.14
N ILE A 183 17.95 -8.92 8.22
CA ILE A 183 17.21 -10.19 8.19
C ILE A 183 15.73 -9.95 7.83
N GLY A 184 15.13 -8.84 8.26
CA GLY A 184 13.81 -8.41 7.82
C GLY A 184 13.75 -8.24 6.30
N TYR A 185 14.73 -7.55 5.70
CA TYR A 185 14.84 -7.45 4.24
C TYR A 185 15.03 -8.82 3.58
N ALA A 186 15.88 -9.69 4.12
CA ALA A 186 16.06 -11.05 3.60
C ALA A 186 14.77 -11.88 3.68
N SER A 187 13.96 -11.69 4.73
CA SER A 187 12.65 -12.33 4.90
C SER A 187 11.63 -11.82 3.89
N TYR A 188 11.63 -10.51 3.59
CA TYR A 188 10.87 -9.96 2.47
C TYR A 188 11.30 -10.58 1.13
N VAL A 189 12.62 -10.77 0.90
CA VAL A 189 13.09 -11.50 -0.28
C VAL A 189 12.58 -12.95 -0.27
N ALA A 190 12.54 -13.62 0.88
CA ALA A 190 12.04 -15.00 0.97
C ALA A 190 10.53 -15.12 0.69
N MET A 191 9.75 -14.06 0.95
CA MET A 191 8.33 -14.00 0.59
C MET A 191 8.12 -14.01 -0.93
N VAL A 192 9.01 -13.38 -1.70
CA VAL A 192 8.88 -13.21 -3.17
C VAL A 192 9.72 -14.24 -3.94
N GLU A 193 10.98 -14.39 -3.57
CA GLU A 193 11.98 -15.30 -4.16
C GLU A 193 12.51 -16.26 -3.08
N LYS A 194 11.68 -17.25 -2.73
CA LYS A 194 11.84 -18.18 -1.58
C LYS A 194 13.26 -18.70 -1.37
N GLU A 195 13.86 -19.32 -2.39
CA GLU A 195 15.17 -19.97 -2.25
C GLU A 195 16.30 -18.95 -2.04
N LEU A 196 16.26 -17.82 -2.76
CA LEU A 196 17.24 -16.74 -2.59
C LEU A 196 17.13 -16.10 -1.20
N GLY A 197 15.92 -15.81 -0.75
CA GLY A 197 15.70 -15.23 0.57
C GLY A 197 16.13 -16.16 1.70
N LYS A 198 15.83 -17.46 1.61
CA LYS A 198 16.33 -18.46 2.56
C LYS A 198 17.85 -18.51 2.62
N GLN A 199 18.53 -18.39 1.47
CA GLN A 199 19.98 -18.33 1.41
C GLN A 199 20.52 -17.10 2.16
N PHE A 200 19.93 -15.92 1.93
CA PHE A 200 20.32 -14.72 2.67
C PHE A 200 20.08 -14.84 4.17
N ILE A 201 18.92 -15.36 4.58
CA ILE A 201 18.62 -15.58 6.00
C ILE A 201 19.69 -16.51 6.61
N LYS A 202 19.96 -17.67 5.99
CA LYS A 202 20.98 -18.61 6.46
C LYS A 202 22.36 -17.96 6.60
N ASP A 203 22.74 -17.12 5.64
CA ASP A 203 24.01 -16.42 5.64
C ASP A 203 24.10 -15.33 6.72
N LEU A 204 22.98 -14.73 7.10
CA LEU A 204 22.91 -13.60 8.05
C LEU A 204 22.64 -14.04 9.49
N THR A 205 21.94 -15.15 9.71
CA THR A 205 21.61 -15.68 11.05
C THR A 205 22.81 -15.80 11.99
N PRO A 206 24.02 -16.24 11.56
CA PRO A 206 25.18 -16.33 12.46
C PRO A 206 25.59 -14.99 13.09
N PHE A 207 25.22 -13.85 12.49
CA PHE A 207 25.55 -12.52 12.98
C PHE A 207 24.55 -11.98 14.02
N LEU A 208 23.43 -12.67 14.28
CA LEU A 208 22.46 -12.29 15.32
C LEU A 208 23.04 -12.36 16.73
N ASN A 209 23.97 -13.30 16.97
CA ASN A 209 24.51 -13.59 18.30
C ASN A 209 25.85 -12.89 18.56
N LYS A 210 26.33 -12.06 17.64
CA LYS A 210 27.50 -11.22 17.91
C LYS A 210 27.04 -10.07 18.81
N PRO A 211 27.64 -9.86 19.99
CA PRO A 211 27.29 -8.72 20.82
C PRO A 211 27.47 -7.44 20.01
N GLU A 212 26.47 -6.56 20.04
CA GLU A 212 26.56 -5.22 19.46
C GLU A 212 27.80 -4.55 20.06
N GLN A 213 28.84 -4.37 19.24
CA GLN A 213 29.99 -3.57 19.64
C GLN A 213 29.50 -2.13 19.70
N LYS A 214 29.39 -1.63 20.94
CA LYS A 214 29.04 -0.24 21.25
C LYS A 214 30.10 0.73 20.75
#